data_AF-A0A6V7M0M3-F1
#
_entry.id   AF-A0A6V7M0M3-F1
#
_cell.length_a   1.000
_cell.length_b   1.000
_cell.length_c   1.000
_cell.angle_alpha   90.00
_cell.angle_beta   90.00
_cell.angle_gamma   90.00
#
_symmetry.space_group_name_H-M   'P 1'
#
loop_
_entity.id
_entity.type
_entity.pdbx_description
1 polymer ?
#
loop_
_entity_poly.entity_id
_entity_poly.type
_entity_poly.pdbx_seq_one_letter_code
_entity_poly.pdbx_strand_id
1 'polypeptide(L)' 'MFRSRSWFGGGLWKPKNPHSLEHLKYLYNVLSKNHTVSDNNRGLLVETLRSIAEILIWGDQNDSSVF' A
#
# COMPACT_ATOMS: atom_id res chain seq x y z
N MET A 1 -21.27 -8.70 9.78
CA MET A 1 -20.64 -7.36 9.81
C MET A 1 -19.15 -7.57 10.12
N PHE A 2 -18.30 -7.62 9.10
CA PHE A 2 -16.86 -7.81 9.30
C PHE A 2 -16.26 -6.54 9.88
N ARG A 3 -15.79 -6.64 11.13
CA ARG A 3 -15.12 -5.55 11.83
C ARG A 3 -13.82 -5.23 11.10
N SER A 4 -13.71 -4.00 10.61
CA SER A 4 -12.44 -3.41 10.20
C SER A 4 -11.51 -3.40 11.41
N ARG A 5 -10.61 -4.38 11.50
CA ARG A 5 -9.48 -4.32 12.43
C ARG A 5 -8.46 -3.37 11.82
N SER A 6 -8.60 -2.10 12.19
CA SER A 6 -7.51 -1.13 12.07
C SER A 6 -6.37 -1.58 13.00
N TRP A 7 -5.47 -2.40 12.47
CA TRP A 7 -4.21 -2.78 13.08
C TRP A 7 -3.09 -2.01 12.37
N PHE A 8 -3.15 -0.69 12.36
CA PHE A 8 -2.04 0.14 11.89
C PHE A 8 -1.08 0.43 13.06
N GLY A 9 -0.30 -0.58 13.42
CA GLY A 9 0.93 -0.40 14.20
C GLY A 9 2.07 0.04 13.27
N GLY A 10 2.25 1.34 13.08
CA GLY A 10 3.33 1.90 12.24
C GLY A 10 3.21 3.41 11.96
N GLY A 11 2.52 4.14 12.84
CA GLY A 11 1.99 5.49 12.61
C GLY A 11 2.99 6.65 12.54
N LEU A 12 4.24 6.45 12.13
CA LEU A 12 5.20 7.56 11.99
C LEU A 12 5.74 7.79 10.56
N TRP A 13 5.49 6.89 9.60
CA TRP A 13 6.10 6.99 8.26
C TRP A 13 5.15 6.70 7.08
N LYS A 14 3.85 6.56 7.32
CA LYS A 14 2.89 6.39 6.22
C LYS A 14 2.58 7.77 5.62
N PRO A 15 2.85 8.01 4.33
CA PRO A 15 2.53 9.28 3.67
C PRO A 15 1.04 9.62 3.80
N LYS A 16 0.74 10.91 3.95
CA LYS A 16 -0.64 11.40 4.15
C LYS A 16 -1.49 11.29 2.90
N ASN A 17 -0.90 11.46 1.72
CA ASN A 17 -1.60 11.33 0.44
C ASN A 17 -1.48 9.88 -0.07
N PRO A 18 -2.57 9.09 -0.10
CA PRO A 18 -2.53 7.71 -0.58
C PRO A 18 -2.19 7.61 -2.07
N HIS A 19 -2.52 8.61 -2.89
CA HIS A 19 -2.27 8.62 -4.35
C HIS A 19 -1.02 9.43 -4.70
N SER A 20 0.05 9.24 -3.94
CA SER A 20 1.32 9.94 -4.18
C SER A 20 2.44 8.97 -4.53
N LEU A 21 3.43 9.45 -5.28
CA LEU A 21 4.67 8.70 -5.54
C LEU A 21 5.43 8.33 -4.26
N GLU A 22 5.32 9.16 -3.21
CA GLU A 22 5.89 8.84 -1.90
C GLU A 22 5.19 7.63 -1.27
N HIS A 23 3.86 7.55 -1.37
CA HIS A 23 3.10 6.40 -0.89
C HIS A 23 3.44 5.14 -1.69
N LEU A 24 3.57 5.25 -3.01
CA LEU A 24 3.99 4.15 -3.87
C LEU A 24 5.39 3.61 -3.47
N LYS A 25 6.36 4.50 -3.21
CA LYS A 25 7.70 4.11 -2.73
C LYS A 25 7.65 3.42 -1.36
N TYR A 26 6.79 3.88 -0.47
CA TYR A 26 6.56 3.22 0.82
C TYR A 26 6.01 1.80 0.63
N LEU A 27 4.97 1.62 -0.20
CA LEU A 27 4.37 0.31 -0.48
C LEU A 27 5.37 -0.64 -1.13
N TYR A 28 6.19 -0.15 -2.07
CA TYR A 28 7.30 -0.91 -2.63
C TYR A 28 8.27 -1.41 -1.55
N ASN A 29 8.66 -0.55 -0.60
CA ASN A 29 9.56 -0.94 0.50
C ASN A 29 8.92 -2.02 1.40
N VAL A 30 7.59 -1.96 1.61
CA VAL A 30 6.86 -3.02 2.33
C VAL A 30 6.99 -4.36 1.60
N LEU A 31 6.80 -4.39 0.27
CA LEU A 31 6.98 -5.61 -0.53
C LEU A 31 8.43 -6.12 -0.48
N SER A 32 9.42 -5.24 -0.66
CA SER A 32 10.84 -5.61 -0.69
C SER A 32 11.31 -6.24 0.63
N LYS A 33 10.75 -5.80 1.77
CA LYS A 33 11.05 -6.37 3.10
C LYS A 33 10.32 -7.69 3.37
N ASN A 34 9.28 -8.02 2.59
CA ASN A 34 8.41 -9.18 2.80
C ASN A 34 8.34 -10.06 1.54
N HIS A 35 9.50 -10.41 0.97
CA HIS A 35 9.57 -11.19 -0.28
C HIS A 35 9.07 -12.64 -0.14
N THR A 36 9.09 -13.21 1.07
CA THR A 36 8.55 -14.55 1.34
C THR A 36 7.18 -14.44 2.01
N VAL A 37 6.17 -15.05 1.38
CA VAL A 37 4.80 -15.09 1.92
C VAL A 37 4.74 -16.09 3.08
N SER A 38 4.11 -15.68 4.17
CA SER A 38 3.77 -16.49 5.34
C SER A 38 2.36 -16.18 5.80
N ASP A 39 1.78 -17.03 6.64
CA ASP A 39 0.45 -16.76 7.22
C ASP A 39 0.40 -15.44 7.99
N ASN A 40 1.52 -15.01 8.56
CA ASN A 40 1.63 -13.77 9.33
C ASN A 40 1.60 -12.51 8.45
N ASN A 41 2.13 -12.56 7.22
CA ASN A 41 2.27 -11.37 6.36
C ASN A 41 1.37 -11.39 5.11
N ARG A 42 0.70 -12.51 4.81
CA ARG A 42 -0.20 -12.65 3.65
C ARG A 42 -1.22 -11.51 3.57
N GLY A 43 -1.86 -11.16 4.69
CA GLY A 43 -2.82 -10.06 4.74
C GLY A 43 -2.17 -8.73 4.34
N LEU A 44 -1.03 -8.39 4.95
CA LEU A 44 -0.28 -7.17 4.66
C LEU A 44 0.09 -7.08 3.17
N LEU A 45 0.56 -8.16 2.57
CA LEU A 45 0.98 -8.19 1.16
C LEU A 45 -0.21 -7.98 0.21
N VAL A 46 -1.34 -8.62 0.49
CA VAL A 46 -2.59 -8.44 -0.30
C VAL A 46 -3.05 -6.98 -0.23
N GLU A 47 -3.09 -6.39 0.96
CA GLU A 47 -3.48 -4.98 1.13
C GLU A 47 -2.51 -4.03 0.42
N THR A 48 -1.20 -4.31 0.51
CA THR A 48 -0.14 -3.51 -0.12
C THR A 48 -0.30 -3.51 -1.64
N LEU A 49 -0.52 -4.68 -2.25
CA LEU A 49 -0.75 -4.81 -3.69
C LEU A 49 -2.04 -4.10 -4.14
N ARG A 50 -3.12 -4.19 -3.35
CA ARG A 50 -4.35 -3.45 -3.64
C ARG A 50 -4.13 -1.95 -3.63
N SER A 51 -3.43 -1.41 -2.63
CA SER A 51 -3.12 0.02 -2.57
C SER A 51 -2.22 0.46 -3.73
N ILE A 52 -1.26 -0.35 -4.19
CA ILE A 52 -0.50 -0.04 -5.41
C ILE A 52 -1.44 0.02 -6.62
N ALA A 53 -2.32 -0.97 -6.80
CA ALA A 53 -3.27 -0.97 -7.90
C ALA A 53 -4.21 0.25 -7.87
N GLU A 54 -4.66 0.65 -6.69
CA GLU A 54 -5.48 1.85 -6.49
C GLU A 54 -4.73 3.13 -6.93
N ILE A 55 -3.46 3.29 -6.55
CA ILE A 55 -2.62 4.41 -7.01
C ILE A 55 -2.50 4.43 -8.54
N LEU A 56 -2.26 3.27 -9.15
CA LEU A 56 -2.08 3.17 -10.60
C LEU A 56 -3.37 3.52 -11.36
N ILE A 57 -4.51 2.97 -10.93
CA ILE A 57 -5.81 3.28 -11.53
C ILE A 57 -6.15 4.76 -11.35
N TRP A 58 -5.90 5.32 -10.16
CA TRP A 58 -6.15 6.73 -9.91
C TRP A 58 -5.25 7.63 -10.76
N GLY A 59 -3.95 7.29 -10.84
CA GLY A 59 -2.97 8.02 -11.67
C GLY A 59 -3.38 8.03 -13.13
N ASP A 60 -3.84 6.90 -13.67
CA ASP A 60 -4.25 6.79 -15.08
C ASP A 60 -5.40 7.76 -15.40
N GLN A 61 -6.32 7.93 -14.44
CA GLN A 61 -7.50 8.75 -14.61
C GLN A 61 -7.29 10.23 -14.27
N ASN A 62 -6.34 10.58 -13.40
CA ASN A 62 -6.27 11.92 -12.79
C ASN A 62 -4.92 12.62 -12.95
N ASP A 63 -3.82 11.86 -12.99
CA ASP A 63 -2.47 12.41 -13.01
C ASP A 63 -1.48 11.42 -13.63
N SER A 64 -1.15 11.65 -14.91
CA SER A 64 -0.24 10.80 -15.66
C SER A 64 1.21 10.84 -15.15
N SER A 65 1.58 11.79 -14.27
CA SER A 65 2.93 11.86 -13.69
C SER A 65 3.24 10.71 -12.72
N VAL A 66 2.24 9.90 -12.38
CA VAL A 66 2.40 8.65 -11.64
C VAL A 66 3.09 7.56 -12.51
N PHE A 67 3.12 7.72 -13.84
CA PHE A 67 3.74 6.79 -14.79
C PHE A 67 5.06 7.28 -15.40
#